data_AF-D9TMX2-F1
#
_entry.id   AF-D9TMX2-F1
#
_cell.length_a   1.000
_cell.length_b   1.000
_cell.length_c   1.000
_cell.angle_alpha   90.00
_cell.angle_beta   90.00
_cell.angle_gamma   90.00
#
_symmetry.space_group_name_H-M   'P 1'
#
loop_
_entity.id
_entity.type
_entity.pdbx_description
1 polymer ?
#
loop_
_entity_poly.entity_id
_entity_poly.type
_entity_poly.pdbx_seq_one_letter_code
_entity_poly.pdbx_strand_id
1 'polypeptide(L)'
;MTVKSDIEKAVAAAQSALGTYAQFASATDDPAAKQMFQQMQQDMQRHVNMLNNRLNYINSNNKLNQQQQATQQVQNILSNKK
;
A
#
# COMPACT_ATOMS: atom_id res chain seq x y z
N MET A 1 -9.36 13.55 0.83
CA MET A 1 -8.80 12.21 0.65
C MET A 1 -7.57 12.35 -0.22
N THR A 2 -6.46 11.70 0.14
CA THR A 2 -5.26 11.65 -0.71
C THR A 2 -5.08 10.23 -1.22
N VAL A 3 -4.42 10.08 -2.37
CA VAL A 3 -4.08 8.76 -2.92
C VAL A 3 -3.37 7.88 -1.88
N LYS A 4 -2.57 8.47 -0.99
CA LYS A 4 -1.94 7.77 0.14
C LYS A 4 -2.97 7.22 1.13
N SER A 5 -3.87 8.07 1.64
CA SER A 5 -4.89 7.63 2.62
C SER A 5 -5.82 6.55 2.06
N ASP A 6 -6.09 6.60 0.75
CA ASP A 6 -6.94 5.61 0.08
C ASP A 6 -6.22 4.27 -0.07
N ILE A 7 -4.91 4.27 -0.34
CA ILE A 7 -4.08 3.06 -0.36
C ILE A 7 -3.97 2.46 1.04
N GLU A 8 -3.74 3.25 2.08
CA GLU A 8 -3.66 2.76 3.47
C GLU A 8 -4.97 2.06 3.89
N LYS A 9 -6.12 2.66 3.56
CA LYS A 9 -7.43 2.02 3.77
C LYS A 9 -7.57 0.71 2.99
N ALA A 10 -7.13 0.69 1.72
CA ALA A 10 -7.17 -0.51 0.90
C ALA A 10 -6.26 -1.63 1.45
N VAL A 11 -5.08 -1.30 1.98
CA VAL A 11 -4.19 -2.26 2.65
C VAL A 11 -4.89 -2.89 3.86
N ALA A 12 -5.50 -2.06 4.72
CA ALA A 12 -6.19 -2.54 5.91
C ALA A 12 -7.38 -3.46 5.55
N ALA A 13 -8.17 -3.09 4.53
CA ALA A 13 -9.27 -3.91 4.04
C ALA A 13 -8.77 -5.25 3.47
N ALA A 14 -7.70 -5.25 2.67
CA ALA A 14 -7.12 -6.47 2.11
C ALA A 14 -6.53 -7.39 3.20
N GLN A 15 -5.89 -6.83 4.24
CA GLN A 15 -5.40 -7.59 5.39
C GLN A 15 -6.53 -8.22 6.19
N SER A 16 -7.64 -7.50 6.40
CA SER A 16 -8.81 -8.03 7.08
C SER A 16 -9.44 -9.19 6.31
N ALA A 17 -9.60 -9.04 4.98
CA ALA A 17 -10.10 -10.11 4.10
C ALA A 17 -9.15 -11.32 4.09
N LEU A 18 -7.83 -11.09 4.03
CA LEU A 18 -6.81 -12.13 4.12
C LEU A 18 -6.99 -12.99 5.38
N GLY A 19 -7.13 -12.36 6.55
CA GLY A 19 -7.35 -13.05 7.82
C GLY A 19 -8.68 -13.80 7.85
N THR A 20 -9.74 -13.18 7.33
CA THR A 20 -11.08 -13.80 7.24
C THR A 20 -11.06 -15.07 6.40
N TYR A 21 -10.46 -15.04 5.21
CA TYR A 21 -10.36 -16.23 4.35
C TYR A 21 -9.46 -17.31 4.95
N ALA A 22 -8.38 -16.94 5.62
CA ALA A 22 -7.55 -17.91 6.35
C ALA A 22 -8.35 -18.63 7.46
N GLN A 23 -9.16 -17.88 8.20
CA GLN A 23 -10.04 -18.44 9.24
C GLN A 23 -11.13 -19.35 8.64
N PHE A 24 -11.72 -18.97 7.50
CA PHE A 24 -12.75 -19.78 6.86
C PHE A 24 -12.17 -21.06 6.26
N ALA A 25 -10.98 -20.98 5.66
CA ALA A 25 -10.25 -22.14 5.19
C ALA A 25 -9.92 -23.13 6.32
N SER A 26 -9.62 -22.65 7.54
CA SER A 26 -9.33 -23.53 8.68
C SER A 26 -10.58 -24.09 9.36
N ALA A 27 -11.70 -23.35 9.33
CA ALA A 27 -12.94 -23.74 10.00
C ALA A 27 -13.87 -24.62 9.16
N THR A 28 -13.71 -24.68 7.83
CA THR A 28 -14.57 -25.48 6.96
C THR A 28 -14.11 -26.93 6.81
N ASP A 29 -15.08 -27.84 6.84
CA ASP A 29 -14.88 -29.27 6.58
C ASP A 29 -15.08 -29.63 5.09
N ASP A 30 -15.68 -28.74 4.29
CA ASP A 30 -15.83 -28.95 2.84
C ASP A 30 -14.48 -28.73 2.12
N PRO A 31 -13.91 -29.77 1.46
CA PRO A 31 -12.65 -29.65 0.74
C PRO A 31 -12.69 -28.60 -0.39
N ALA A 32 -13.83 -28.45 -1.07
CA ALA A 32 -13.95 -27.49 -2.16
C ALA A 32 -13.93 -26.05 -1.63
N ALA A 33 -14.72 -25.76 -0.58
CA ALA A 33 -14.68 -24.47 0.09
C ALA A 33 -13.30 -24.16 0.69
N LYS A 34 -12.61 -25.15 1.30
CA LYS A 34 -11.25 -24.97 1.82
C LYS A 34 -10.29 -24.51 0.73
N GLN A 35 -10.27 -25.18 -0.41
CA GLN A 35 -9.43 -24.79 -1.54
C GLN A 35 -9.78 -23.39 -2.07
N MET A 36 -11.09 -23.07 -2.18
CA MET A 36 -11.55 -21.75 -2.60
C MET A 36 -11.05 -20.66 -1.66
N PHE A 37 -11.22 -20.80 -0.35
CA PHE A 37 -10.76 -19.80 0.62
C PHE A 37 -9.24 -19.67 0.65
N GLN A 38 -8.49 -20.75 0.47
CA GLN A 38 -7.03 -20.69 0.33
C GLN A 38 -6.59 -19.90 -0.91
N GLN A 39 -7.28 -20.06 -2.05
CA GLN A 39 -7.01 -19.26 -3.24
C GLN A 39 -7.33 -17.78 -3.00
N MET A 40 -8.47 -17.47 -2.40
CA MET A 40 -8.85 -16.10 -2.06
C MET A 40 -7.87 -15.45 -1.07
N GLN A 41 -7.36 -16.21 -0.10
CA GLN A 41 -6.31 -15.78 0.81
C GLN A 41 -5.03 -15.40 0.03
N GLN A 42 -4.58 -16.25 -0.89
CA GLN A 42 -3.40 -15.96 -1.72
C GLN A 42 -3.60 -14.69 -2.57
N ASP A 43 -4.80 -14.49 -3.11
CA ASP A 43 -5.14 -13.30 -3.89
C ASP A 43 -5.07 -12.03 -3.03
N MET A 44 -5.60 -12.06 -1.81
CA MET A 44 -5.49 -10.93 -0.88
C MET A 44 -4.04 -10.64 -0.48
N GLN A 45 -3.20 -11.67 -0.33
CA GLN A 45 -1.78 -11.46 -0.08
C GLN A 45 -1.11 -10.73 -1.27
N ARG A 46 -1.47 -11.07 -2.52
CA ARG A 46 -0.99 -10.33 -3.69
C ARG A 46 -1.45 -8.87 -3.66
N HIS A 47 -2.71 -8.61 -3.29
CA HIS A 47 -3.22 -7.23 -3.15
C HIS A 47 -2.43 -6.44 -2.10
N VAL A 48 -2.21 -7.00 -0.91
CA VAL A 48 -1.43 -6.36 0.15
C VAL A 48 -0.03 -6.01 -0.35
N ASN A 49 0.65 -6.93 -1.03
CA ASN A 49 2.00 -6.69 -1.56
C ASN A 49 2.02 -5.55 -2.60
N MET A 50 1.07 -5.56 -3.55
CA MET A 50 0.97 -4.52 -4.57
C MET A 50 0.70 -3.13 -3.97
N LEU A 51 -0.24 -3.06 -3.03
CA LEU A 51 -0.61 -1.81 -2.37
C LEU A 51 0.52 -1.27 -1.50
N ASN A 52 1.21 -2.13 -0.75
CA ASN A 52 2.38 -1.73 0.03
C ASN A 52 3.53 -1.23 -0.87
N ASN A 53 3.79 -1.90 -1.99
CA ASN A 53 4.78 -1.42 -2.96
C ASN A 53 4.44 -0.01 -3.47
N ARG A 54 3.16 0.24 -3.78
CA ARG A 54 2.71 1.57 -4.21
C ARG A 54 2.80 2.60 -3.09
N LEU A 55 2.44 2.23 -1.86
CA LEU A 55 2.56 3.09 -0.68
C LEU A 55 4.01 3.49 -0.44
N ASN A 56 4.93 2.53 -0.54
CA ASN A 56 6.37 2.76 -0.43
C ASN A 56 6.87 3.72 -1.51
N TYR A 57 6.46 3.53 -2.77
CA TYR A 57 6.78 4.46 -3.86
C TYR A 57 6.28 5.88 -3.55
N ILE A 58 5.04 6.06 -3.09
CA ILE A 58 4.50 7.38 -2.76
C ILE A 58 5.29 8.02 -1.61
N ASN A 59 5.62 7.26 -0.57
CA ASN A 59 6.39 7.76 0.56
C ASN A 59 7.81 8.18 0.15
N SER A 60 8.48 7.41 -0.71
CA SER A 60 9.83 7.73 -1.21
C SER A 60 9.84 8.92 -2.18
N ASN A 61 8.88 9.01 -3.10
CA ASN A 61 8.80 10.14 -4.03
C ASN A 61 8.36 11.43 -3.36
N ASN A 62 7.50 11.37 -2.33
CA ASN A 62 7.21 12.56 -1.54
C ASN A 62 8.47 13.14 -0.89
N LYS A 63 9.40 12.29 -0.41
CA LYS A 63 10.68 12.76 0.14
C LYS A 63 11.57 13.40 -0.93
N LEU A 64 11.70 12.77 -2.09
CA LEU A 64 12.48 13.29 -3.21
C LEU A 64 11.93 14.64 -3.73
N ASN A 65 10.62 14.75 -3.88
CA ASN A 65 9.95 15.98 -4.31
C ASN A 65 10.15 17.11 -3.29
N GLN A 66 10.07 16.82 -1.98
CA GLN A 66 10.32 17.82 -0.93
C GLN A 66 11.78 18.30 -0.95
N GLN A 67 12.73 17.41 -1.19
CA GLN A 67 14.15 17.75 -1.24
C GLN A 67 14.49 18.61 -2.47
N GLN A 68 13.87 18.36 -3.62
CA GLN A 68 14.02 19.18 -4.83
C GLN A 68 13.39 20.57 -4.72
N GLN A 69 12.27 20.70 -4.00
CA GLN A 69 11.65 22.01 -3.76
C GLN A 69 12.51 22.87 -2.82
N ALA A 70 13.12 22.26 -1.79
CA ALA A 70 14.01 22.97 -0.88
C ALA A 70 15.27 23.49 -1.59
N THR A 71 15.89 22.70 -2.48
CA THR A 71 17.09 23.12 -3.22
C THR A 71 16.80 24.21 -4.26
N GLN A 72 15.65 24.17 -4.94
CA GLN A 72 15.25 25.23 -5.88
C GLN A 72 14.97 26.57 -5.18
N GLN A 73 14.36 26.54 -3.99
CA GLN A 73 14.11 27.76 -3.21
C GLN A 73 15.42 28.42 -2.74
N VAL A 74 16.40 27.61 -2.29
CA VAL A 74 17.71 28.12 -1.87
C VAL A 74 18.47 28.76 -3.04
N GLN A 75 18.45 28.17 -4.24
CA GLN A 75 19.10 28.75 -5.42
C GLN A 75 18.47 30.06 -5.89
N ASN A 76 17.14 30.21 -5.78
CA ASN A 76 16.46 31.45 -6.13
C ASN A 76 16.80 32.59 -5.15
N ILE A 77 16.94 32.28 -3.86
CA ILE A 77 17.32 33.28 -2.84
C ILE A 77 18.78 33.75 -3.03
N LEU A 78 19.68 32.84 -3.43
CA LEU A 78 21.09 33.17 -3.70
C LEU A 78 21.29 33.96 -5.00
N SER A 79 20.47 33.72 -6.01
CA SER A 79 20.53 34.44 -7.30
C SER A 79 20.02 35.88 -7.22
N ASN A 80 19.07 36.15 -6.31
CA ASN A 80 18.49 37.49 -6.12
C ASN A 80 19.29 38.42 -5.18
N LYS A 81 20.46 37.97 -4.70
CA LYS A 81 21.35 38.73 -3.78
C LYS A 81 22.55 39.41 -4.45
N LYS A 82 22.60 39.42 -5.79
CA LYS A 82 23.56 40.19 -6.59
C LYS A 82 22.87 41.40 -7.21
#